data_AF-A0A354GV76-F1
#
_entry.id   AF-A0A354GV76-F1
#
_cell.length_a   1.000
_cell.length_b   1.000
_cell.length_c   1.000
_cell.angle_alpha   90.00
_cell.angle_beta   90.00
_cell.angle_gamma   90.00
#
_symmetry.space_group_name_H-M   'P 1'
#
loop_
_entity.id
_entity.type
_entity.pdbx_description
1 polymer ?
#
loop_
_entity_poly.entity_id
_entity_poly.type
_entity_poly.pdbx_seq_one_letter_code
_entity_poly.pdbx_strand_id
1 'polypeptide(L)'
;MRFWTKSVALLIAVATTFGAVGCSFPPSRIGFIEQIAKDNRRIAKSTRTFRAAIIPLKTGTAADAGQVRSAYQEMEKTVKEVRAEMDAQPLPSSSSSAKALLSAYKDYLNGQQSILTDDLLPIVKKVEEPGGTPAAKWGYISEMLAKVSAKDNADYGPLMQAQTAYASEHNYTLQTQETYLEAQKAGKQ
;
A
#
# COMPACT_ATOMS: atom_id res chain seq x y z
N MET A 1 -15.58 -4.77 -16.48
CA MET A 1 -14.68 -3.79 -15.83
C MET A 1 -13.57 -4.56 -15.11
N ARG A 2 -12.33 -4.51 -15.61
CA ARG A 2 -11.15 -5.10 -14.94
C ARG A 2 -10.79 -4.21 -13.75
N PHE A 3 -11.19 -4.61 -12.56
CA PHE A 3 -10.96 -3.84 -11.34
C PHE A 3 -9.49 -3.98 -10.90
N TRP A 4 -8.67 -3.02 -11.32
CA TRP A 4 -7.53 -2.43 -10.58
C TRP A 4 -6.80 -3.34 -9.57
N THR A 5 -6.29 -4.47 -10.04
CA THR A 5 -5.16 -5.20 -9.45
C THR A 5 -3.89 -4.73 -10.14
N LYS A 6 -3.50 -3.48 -9.95
CA LYS A 6 -2.18 -3.06 -10.42
C LYS A 6 -1.13 -3.65 -9.48
N SER A 7 -0.52 -4.72 -9.96
CA SER A 7 0.81 -5.23 -9.66
C SER A 7 1.68 -4.29 -8.81
N VAL A 8 1.63 -4.43 -7.49
CA VAL A 8 2.65 -3.83 -6.61
C VAL A 8 3.95 -4.58 -6.89
N ALA A 9 5.00 -3.92 -7.38
CA ALA A 9 6.25 -4.62 -7.62
C ALA A 9 6.90 -4.99 -6.28
N LEU A 10 7.19 -6.27 -6.06
CA LEU A 10 7.85 -6.78 -4.88
C LEU A 10 9.26 -7.26 -5.26
N LEU A 11 10.27 -6.75 -4.56
CA LEU A 11 11.65 -7.22 -4.65
C LEU A 11 11.90 -8.21 -3.50
N ILE A 12 12.48 -9.38 -3.81
CA ILE A 12 12.74 -10.45 -2.82
C ILE A 12 14.14 -10.99 -3.05
N ALA A 13 14.84 -11.29 -1.96
CA ALA A 13 16.02 -12.12 -2.02
C ALA A 13 16.13 -12.95 -0.73
N VAL A 14 16.75 -14.13 -0.81
CA VAL A 14 16.77 -15.12 0.28
C VAL A 14 17.91 -14.78 1.25
N ALA A 15 17.62 -14.62 2.54
CA ALA A 15 18.61 -14.33 3.57
C ALA A 15 18.52 -15.31 4.77
N THR A 16 19.64 -15.96 5.08
CA THR A 16 19.87 -16.81 6.26
C THR A 16 20.25 -15.96 7.48
N THR A 17 19.57 -16.16 8.61
CA THR A 17 19.70 -15.33 9.82
C THR A 17 20.72 -15.89 10.82
N PHE A 18 21.55 -15.00 11.39
CA PHE A 18 22.19 -15.19 12.70
C PHE A 18 22.11 -13.87 13.48
N GLY A 19 21.75 -13.97 14.76
CA GLY A 19 21.45 -12.82 15.64
C GLY A 19 22.64 -12.32 16.47
N ALA A 20 22.55 -11.05 16.88
CA ALA A 20 23.19 -10.47 18.07
C ALA A 20 22.53 -9.12 18.41
N VAL A 21 22.39 -8.82 19.70
CA VAL A 21 21.75 -7.63 20.27
C VAL A 21 22.82 -6.56 20.51
N GLY A 22 22.57 -5.29 20.15
CA GLY A 22 23.29 -4.14 20.74
C GLY A 22 23.99 -3.14 19.81
N CYS A 23 24.11 -3.42 18.52
CA CYS A 23 24.37 -2.41 17.48
C CYS A 23 23.40 -2.74 16.35
N SER A 24 22.50 -1.81 16.00
CA SER A 24 21.67 -2.00 14.80
C SER A 24 22.61 -1.93 13.60
N PHE A 25 23.13 -3.08 13.20
CA PHE A 25 23.87 -3.19 11.95
C PHE A 25 22.94 -2.68 10.84
N PRO A 26 23.47 -1.88 9.91
CA PRO A 26 22.67 -1.40 8.79
C PRO A 26 22.01 -2.61 8.10
N PRO A 27 20.75 -2.47 7.66
CA PRO A 27 20.04 -3.59 7.08
C PRO A 27 20.77 -4.04 5.82
N SER A 28 20.68 -5.33 5.52
CA SER A 28 21.10 -5.80 4.22
C SER A 28 20.25 -5.13 3.13
N ARG A 29 20.78 -5.07 1.90
CA ARG A 29 20.02 -4.58 0.72
C ARG A 29 18.69 -5.30 0.55
N ILE A 30 18.65 -6.56 0.96
CA ILE A 30 17.47 -7.43 0.93
C ILE A 30 16.50 -7.06 2.04
N GLY A 31 16.98 -6.97 3.28
CA GLY A 31 16.13 -6.58 4.42
C GLY A 31 15.47 -5.21 4.23
N PHE A 32 16.16 -4.28 3.56
CA PHE A 32 15.61 -2.97 3.20
C PHE A 32 14.36 -3.06 2.30
N ILE A 33 14.43 -3.83 1.21
CA ILE A 33 13.30 -4.01 0.28
C ILE A 33 12.21 -4.92 0.84
N GLU A 34 12.57 -5.92 1.66
CA GLU A 34 11.63 -6.82 2.30
C GLU A 34 10.72 -6.08 3.28
N GLN A 35 11.27 -5.11 4.01
CA GLN A 35 10.48 -4.25 4.89
C GLN A 35 9.48 -3.40 4.08
N ILE A 36 9.90 -2.72 3.01
CA ILE A 36 8.99 -1.97 2.12
C ILE A 36 7.90 -2.89 1.55
N ALA A 37 8.27 -4.10 1.14
CA ALA A 37 7.36 -5.12 0.64
C ALA A 37 6.35 -5.60 1.70
N LYS A 38 6.78 -5.74 2.96
CA LYS A 38 5.91 -6.08 4.09
C LYS A 38 4.90 -4.97 4.37
N ASP A 39 5.34 -3.72 4.34
CA ASP A 39 4.49 -2.57 4.59
C ASP A 39 3.46 -2.35 3.48
N ASN A 40 3.86 -2.51 2.22
CA ASN A 40 2.92 -2.52 1.10
C ASN A 40 1.86 -3.63 1.23
N ARG A 41 2.22 -4.80 1.78
CA ARG A 41 1.25 -5.87 2.06
C ARG A 41 0.26 -5.49 3.16
N ARG A 42 0.70 -4.78 4.21
CA ARG A 42 -0.18 -4.26 5.28
C ARG A 42 -1.17 -3.25 4.71
N ILE A 43 -0.69 -2.26 3.96
CA ILE A 43 -1.54 -1.25 3.30
C ILE A 43 -2.53 -1.92 2.33
N ALA A 44 -2.06 -2.83 1.49
CA ALA A 44 -2.94 -3.55 0.56
C ALA A 44 -4.00 -4.41 1.27
N LYS A 45 -3.70 -4.93 2.47
CA LYS A 45 -4.66 -5.66 3.29
C LYS A 45 -5.74 -4.70 3.84
N SER A 46 -5.35 -3.59 4.47
CA SER A 46 -6.31 -2.62 5.03
C SER A 46 -7.19 -2.00 3.94
N THR A 47 -6.63 -1.67 2.77
CA THR A 47 -7.38 -1.17 1.61
C THR A 47 -8.42 -2.19 1.11
N ARG A 48 -8.08 -3.49 1.08
CA ARG A 48 -9.03 -4.54 0.72
C ARG A 48 -10.18 -4.65 1.73
N THR A 49 -9.89 -4.54 3.02
CA THR A 49 -10.92 -4.52 4.07
C THR A 49 -11.88 -3.35 3.88
N PHE A 50 -11.37 -2.13 3.66
CA PHE A 50 -12.21 -0.97 3.38
C PHE A 50 -13.09 -1.15 2.13
N ARG A 51 -12.49 -1.63 1.03
CA ARG A 51 -13.24 -1.94 -0.21
C ARG A 51 -14.35 -2.96 0.03
N ALA A 52 -14.06 -4.02 0.79
CA ALA A 52 -15.06 -5.04 1.12
C ALA A 52 -16.26 -4.44 1.89
N ALA A 53 -16.00 -3.50 2.81
CA ALA A 53 -17.05 -2.86 3.60
C ALA A 53 -17.99 -1.99 2.75
N ILE A 54 -17.51 -1.37 1.66
CA ILE A 54 -18.33 -0.52 0.77
C ILE A 54 -18.95 -1.28 -0.42
N ILE A 55 -18.51 -2.50 -0.73
CA ILE A 55 -19.02 -3.31 -1.85
C ILE A 55 -20.55 -3.51 -1.83
N PRO A 56 -21.23 -3.71 -0.69
CA PRO A 56 -22.69 -3.89 -0.69
C PRO A 56 -23.45 -2.79 -1.42
N LEU A 57 -22.97 -1.54 -1.37
CA LEU A 57 -23.60 -0.41 -2.05
C LEU A 57 -23.63 -0.58 -3.56
N LYS A 58 -22.58 -1.19 -4.13
CA LYS A 58 -22.49 -1.51 -5.56
C LYS A 58 -23.57 -2.49 -6.02
N THR A 59 -23.98 -3.40 -5.14
CA THR A 59 -25.01 -4.42 -5.44
C THR A 59 -26.40 -3.99 -4.97
N GLY A 60 -26.60 -2.71 -4.64
CA GLY A 60 -27.89 -2.18 -4.22
C GLY A 60 -28.27 -2.49 -2.76
N THR A 61 -27.34 -3.01 -1.97
CA THR A 61 -27.54 -3.32 -0.53
C THR A 61 -26.92 -2.22 0.33
N ALA A 62 -27.53 -1.90 1.48
CA ALA A 62 -26.92 -0.97 2.42
C ALA A 62 -25.60 -1.53 2.97
N ALA A 63 -24.56 -0.69 3.01
CA ALA A 63 -23.34 -1.01 3.75
C ALA A 63 -23.52 -0.69 5.24
N ASP A 64 -22.86 -1.46 6.09
CA ASP A 64 -22.77 -1.19 7.53
C ASP A 64 -21.81 0.00 7.74
N ALA A 65 -22.36 1.13 8.18
CA ALA A 65 -21.58 2.36 8.40
C ALA A 65 -20.49 2.20 9.48
N GLY A 66 -20.75 1.40 10.52
CA GLY A 66 -19.78 1.12 11.58
C GLY A 66 -18.61 0.29 11.06
N GLN A 67 -18.88 -0.70 10.21
CA GLN A 67 -17.83 -1.48 9.55
C GLN A 67 -17.01 -0.63 8.58
N VAL A 68 -17.65 0.22 7.79
CA VAL A 68 -16.96 1.14 6.86
C VAL A 68 -16.04 2.11 7.62
N ARG A 69 -16.52 2.72 8.71
CA ARG A 69 -15.72 3.60 9.57
C ARG A 69 -14.54 2.86 10.21
N SER A 70 -14.79 1.68 10.78
CA SER A 70 -13.73 0.88 11.41
C SER A 70 -12.65 0.47 10.40
N ALA A 71 -13.04 0.07 9.20
CA ALA A 71 -12.10 -0.28 8.14
C ALA A 71 -11.28 0.92 7.65
N TYR A 72 -11.89 2.11 7.61
CA TYR A 72 -11.17 3.36 7.32
C TYR A 72 -10.13 3.68 8.40
N GLN A 73 -10.52 3.62 9.67
CA GLN A 73 -9.62 3.91 10.79
C GLN A 73 -8.43 2.94 10.84
N GLU A 74 -8.65 1.65 10.54
CA GLU A 74 -7.56 0.67 10.45
C GLU A 74 -6.60 0.99 9.30
N MET A 75 -7.12 1.47 8.17
CA MET A 75 -6.30 1.90 7.04
C MET A 75 -5.48 3.15 7.36
N GLU A 76 -6.10 4.16 8.00
CA GLU A 76 -5.41 5.36 8.47
C GLU A 76 -4.30 5.02 9.46
N LYS A 77 -4.61 4.19 10.47
CA LYS A 77 -3.64 3.69 11.43
C LYS A 77 -2.48 2.96 10.74
N THR A 78 -2.79 2.06 9.81
CA THR A 78 -1.76 1.30 9.07
C THR A 78 -0.81 2.22 8.31
N VAL A 79 -1.33 3.22 7.58
CA VAL A 79 -0.48 4.18 6.85
C VAL A 79 0.37 5.01 7.81
N LYS A 80 -0.18 5.45 8.95
CA LYS A 80 0.56 6.20 9.96
C LYS A 80 1.69 5.38 10.59
N GLU A 81 1.44 4.13 10.94
CA GLU A 81 2.45 3.21 11.47
C GLU A 81 3.56 2.96 10.45
N VAL A 82 3.21 2.66 9.20
CA VAL A 82 4.19 2.45 8.13
C VAL A 82 5.04 3.70 7.92
N ARG A 83 4.45 4.91 7.92
CA ARG A 83 5.23 6.16 7.82
C ARG A 83 6.24 6.29 8.94
N ALA A 84 5.84 6.04 10.19
CA ALA A 84 6.76 6.08 11.32
C ALA A 84 7.88 5.03 11.21
N GLU A 85 7.56 3.82 10.74
CA GLU A 85 8.54 2.75 10.49
C GLU A 85 9.54 3.16 9.40
N MET A 86 9.07 3.78 8.30
CA MET A 86 9.93 4.27 7.21
C MET A 86 10.76 5.49 7.62
N ASP A 87 10.26 6.31 8.54
CA ASP A 87 11.01 7.41 9.11
C ASP A 87 12.20 6.94 9.94
N ALA A 88 12.02 5.82 10.65
CA ALA A 88 13.07 5.17 11.42
C ALA A 88 13.91 4.18 10.60
N GLN A 89 13.56 3.90 9.33
CA GLN A 89 14.22 2.84 8.57
C GLN A 89 15.68 3.20 8.23
N PRO A 90 16.66 2.42 8.71
CA PRO A 90 18.06 2.63 8.35
C PRO A 90 18.32 2.32 6.87
N LEU A 91 19.27 3.03 6.27
CA LEU A 91 19.71 2.78 4.89
C LEU A 91 20.77 1.67 4.87
N PRO A 92 20.74 0.75 3.87
CA PRO A 92 21.84 -0.17 3.64
C PRO A 92 23.10 0.60 3.20
N SER A 93 24.23 0.37 3.87
CA SER A 93 25.48 1.11 3.63
C SER A 93 26.09 0.87 2.24
N SER A 94 25.73 -0.23 1.58
CA SER A 94 26.28 -0.66 0.29
C SER A 94 25.40 -0.28 -0.92
N SER A 95 24.45 0.65 -0.77
CA SER A 95 23.55 1.03 -1.85
C SER A 95 23.47 2.54 -2.01
N SER A 96 23.76 3.01 -3.21
CA SER A 96 23.66 4.44 -3.56
C SER A 96 22.23 4.87 -3.87
N SER A 97 21.41 3.98 -4.44
CA SER A 97 20.00 4.24 -4.77
C SER A 97 19.03 4.07 -3.61
N ALA A 98 19.43 3.43 -2.50
CA ALA A 98 18.58 3.21 -1.33
C ALA A 98 17.94 4.50 -0.80
N LYS A 99 18.72 5.59 -0.72
CA LYS A 99 18.23 6.88 -0.23
C LYS A 99 17.11 7.44 -1.12
N ALA A 100 17.28 7.35 -2.44
CA ALA A 100 16.29 7.81 -3.40
C ALA A 100 15.02 6.95 -3.34
N LEU A 101 15.16 5.63 -3.21
CA LEU A 101 14.03 4.73 -3.02
C LEU A 101 13.27 5.00 -1.71
N LEU A 102 13.97 5.16 -0.58
CA LEU A 102 13.30 5.48 0.69
C LEU A 102 12.56 6.83 0.61
N SER A 103 13.19 7.85 0.00
CA SER A 103 12.55 9.15 -0.19
C SER A 103 11.28 9.04 -1.03
N ALA A 104 11.34 8.40 -2.20
CA ALA A 104 10.18 8.23 -3.07
C ALA A 104 9.07 7.42 -2.39
N TYR A 105 9.44 6.45 -1.55
CA TYR A 105 8.46 5.69 -0.77
C TYR A 105 7.77 6.53 0.30
N LYS A 106 8.52 7.39 1.01
CA LYS A 106 7.92 8.36 1.96
C LYS A 106 6.99 9.35 1.28
N ASP A 107 7.37 9.85 0.11
CA ASP A 107 6.52 10.74 -0.69
C ASP A 107 5.22 10.04 -1.12
N TYR A 108 5.32 8.79 -1.58
CA TYR A 108 4.15 7.96 -1.85
C TYR A 108 3.25 7.80 -0.62
N LEU A 109 3.82 7.54 0.56
CA LEU A 109 3.04 7.42 1.80
C LEU A 109 2.39 8.74 2.24
N ASN A 110 3.02 9.88 1.96
CA ASN A 110 2.40 11.20 2.15
C ASN A 110 1.21 11.41 1.20
N GLY A 111 1.34 10.95 -0.06
CA GLY A 111 0.25 10.87 -1.02
C GLY A 111 -0.91 10.01 -0.52
N GLN A 112 -0.61 8.80 0.00
CA GLN A 112 -1.60 7.92 0.61
C GLN A 112 -2.33 8.57 1.80
N GLN A 113 -1.61 9.29 2.65
CA GLN A 113 -2.21 10.03 3.75
C GLN A 113 -3.19 11.11 3.26
N SER A 114 -2.81 11.85 2.21
CA SER A 114 -3.68 12.87 1.61
C SER A 114 -4.93 12.24 0.98
N ILE A 115 -4.78 11.10 0.28
CA ILE A 115 -5.91 10.32 -0.26
C ILE A 115 -6.87 9.90 0.86
N LEU A 116 -6.34 9.46 2.01
CA LEU A 116 -7.14 9.06 3.16
C LEU A 116 -7.98 10.22 3.72
N THR A 117 -7.38 11.38 3.90
CA THR A 117 -8.04 12.54 4.51
C THR A 117 -9.00 13.22 3.56
N ASP A 118 -8.58 13.39 2.31
CA ASP A 118 -9.25 14.30 1.38
C ASP A 118 -10.28 13.59 0.49
N ASP A 119 -10.07 12.29 0.24
CA ASP A 119 -10.89 11.55 -0.74
C ASP A 119 -11.62 10.34 -0.13
N LEU A 120 -11.01 9.60 0.81
CA LEU A 120 -11.66 8.43 1.42
C LEU A 120 -12.51 8.78 2.64
N LEU A 121 -12.16 9.78 3.45
CA LEU A 121 -13.01 10.23 4.56
C LEU A 121 -14.39 10.74 4.09
N PRO A 122 -14.51 11.50 2.99
CA PRO A 122 -15.82 11.84 2.42
C PRO A 122 -16.67 10.62 2.02
N ILE A 123 -16.06 9.53 1.55
CA ILE A 123 -16.78 8.28 1.28
C ILE A 123 -17.39 7.72 2.57
N VAL A 124 -16.62 7.67 3.66
CA VAL A 124 -17.10 7.21 4.97
C VAL A 124 -18.30 8.05 5.43
N LYS A 125 -18.17 9.38 5.36
CA LYS A 125 -19.25 10.31 5.69
C LYS A 125 -20.49 10.06 4.82
N LYS A 126 -20.31 9.80 3.52
CA LYS A 126 -21.42 9.52 2.60
C LYS A 126 -22.17 8.23 2.96
N VAL A 127 -21.47 7.22 3.43
CA VAL A 127 -22.12 5.98 3.90
C VAL A 127 -22.93 6.25 5.16
N GLU A 128 -22.41 7.06 6.07
CA GLU A 128 -23.01 7.41 7.36
C GLU A 128 -24.20 8.37 7.28
N GLU A 129 -24.29 9.16 6.19
CA GLU A 129 -25.42 10.05 5.96
C GLU A 129 -26.75 9.29 6.05
N PRO A 130 -27.73 9.77 6.83
CA PRO A 130 -29.04 9.14 6.90
C PRO A 130 -29.78 9.29 5.56
N GLY A 131 -30.54 8.26 5.20
CA GLY A 131 -31.33 8.23 3.96
C GLY A 131 -30.50 7.95 2.70
N GLY A 132 -31.12 8.20 1.55
CA GLY A 132 -30.57 7.87 0.22
C GLY A 132 -30.64 6.38 -0.11
N THR A 133 -30.70 6.07 -1.41
CA THR A 133 -30.64 4.68 -1.86
C THR A 133 -29.17 4.21 -1.92
N PRO A 134 -28.90 2.91 -1.73
CA PRO A 134 -27.56 2.35 -1.92
C PRO A 134 -26.94 2.70 -3.28
N ALA A 135 -27.76 2.71 -4.34
CA ALA A 135 -27.33 3.10 -5.69
C ALA A 135 -26.87 4.56 -5.77
N ALA A 136 -27.60 5.50 -5.15
CA ALA A 136 -27.21 6.91 -5.13
C ALA A 136 -25.90 7.13 -4.36
N LYS A 137 -25.74 6.46 -3.21
CA LYS A 137 -24.48 6.48 -2.44
C LYS A 137 -23.34 5.90 -3.27
N TRP A 138 -23.56 4.77 -3.95
CA TRP A 138 -22.54 4.15 -4.81
C TRP A 138 -22.12 5.05 -5.97
N GLY A 139 -23.04 5.78 -6.59
CA GLY A 139 -22.73 6.75 -7.65
C GLY A 139 -21.63 7.73 -7.22
N TYR A 140 -21.85 8.44 -6.10
CA TYR A 140 -20.86 9.33 -5.50
C TYR A 140 -19.54 8.61 -5.16
N ILE A 141 -19.63 7.45 -4.51
CA ILE A 141 -18.44 6.70 -4.09
C ILE A 141 -17.60 6.28 -5.29
N SER A 142 -18.23 5.88 -6.40
CA SER A 142 -17.53 5.44 -7.59
C SER A 142 -16.72 6.56 -8.25
N GLU A 143 -17.24 7.79 -8.26
CA GLU A 143 -16.53 8.99 -8.73
C GLU A 143 -15.33 9.31 -7.84
N MET A 144 -15.52 9.28 -6.51
CA MET A 144 -14.44 9.48 -5.55
C MET A 144 -13.35 8.40 -5.70
N LEU A 145 -13.72 7.14 -5.87
CA LEU A 145 -12.77 6.06 -6.10
C LEU A 145 -11.99 6.22 -7.43
N ALA A 146 -12.61 6.78 -8.47
CA ALA A 146 -11.90 7.11 -9.70
C ALA A 146 -10.85 8.21 -9.48
N LYS A 147 -11.18 9.24 -8.70
CA LYS A 147 -10.24 10.31 -8.30
C LYS A 147 -9.08 9.77 -7.46
N VAL A 148 -9.37 8.91 -6.47
CA VAL A 148 -8.37 8.21 -5.66
C VAL A 148 -7.42 7.43 -6.55
N SER A 149 -7.96 6.68 -7.51
CA SER A 149 -7.18 5.89 -8.47
C SER A 149 -6.24 6.75 -9.33
N ALA A 150 -6.70 7.93 -9.77
CA ALA A 150 -5.87 8.85 -10.53
C ALA A 150 -4.70 9.40 -9.69
N LYS A 151 -4.96 9.82 -8.45
CA LYS A 151 -3.94 10.32 -7.52
C LYS A 151 -2.91 9.25 -7.16
N ASP A 152 -3.38 8.06 -6.76
CA ASP A 152 -2.51 6.93 -6.40
C ASP A 152 -1.59 6.54 -7.58
N ASN A 153 -2.09 6.53 -8.83
CA ASN A 153 -1.23 6.31 -9.99
C ASN A 153 -0.15 7.39 -10.15
N ALA A 154 -0.49 8.66 -9.90
CA ALA A 154 0.44 9.77 -10.05
C ALA A 154 1.58 9.67 -9.04
N ASP A 155 1.26 9.33 -7.78
CA ASP A 155 2.23 9.15 -6.71
C ASP A 155 3.05 7.86 -6.86
N TYR A 156 2.45 6.81 -7.44
CA TYR A 156 3.13 5.52 -7.64
C TYR A 156 4.19 5.57 -8.76
N GLY A 157 4.05 6.46 -9.74
CA GLY A 157 4.98 6.59 -10.87
C GLY A 157 6.43 6.85 -10.42
N PRO A 158 6.71 7.91 -9.65
CA PRO A 158 8.04 8.18 -9.10
C PRO A 158 8.59 7.05 -8.23
N LEU A 159 7.75 6.42 -7.40
CA LEU A 159 8.15 5.27 -6.60
C LEU A 159 8.62 4.10 -7.49
N MET A 160 7.89 3.79 -8.56
CA MET A 160 8.26 2.73 -9.49
C MET A 160 9.60 3.00 -10.19
N GLN A 161 9.87 4.25 -10.55
CA GLN A 161 11.16 4.64 -11.12
C GLN A 161 12.31 4.40 -10.12
N ALA A 162 12.12 4.81 -8.85
CA ALA A 162 13.12 4.59 -7.81
C ALA A 162 13.33 3.10 -7.49
N GLN A 163 12.26 2.30 -7.49
CA GLN A 163 12.32 0.85 -7.35
C GLN A 163 13.10 0.19 -8.50
N THR A 164 12.88 0.67 -9.72
CA THR A 164 13.58 0.18 -10.92
C THR A 164 15.07 0.50 -10.85
N ALA A 165 15.44 1.72 -10.44
CA ALA A 165 16.83 2.11 -10.24
C ALA A 165 17.53 1.23 -9.19
N TYR A 166 16.86 1.01 -8.05
CA TYR A 166 17.38 0.15 -6.98
C TYR A 166 17.54 -1.31 -7.42
N ALA A 167 16.56 -1.84 -8.14
CA ALA A 167 16.62 -3.19 -8.71
C ALA A 167 17.79 -3.32 -9.70
N SER A 168 17.97 -2.32 -10.58
CA SER A 168 19.05 -2.29 -11.56
C SER A 168 20.43 -2.23 -10.90
N GLU A 169 20.62 -1.42 -9.86
CA GLU A 169 21.91 -1.34 -9.13
C GLU A 169 22.32 -2.70 -8.53
N HIS A 170 21.36 -3.55 -8.21
CA HIS A 170 21.60 -4.79 -7.48
C HIS A 170 21.28 -6.05 -8.28
N ASN A 171 21.01 -5.91 -9.58
CA ASN A 171 20.66 -7.01 -10.49
C ASN A 171 19.45 -7.84 -9.98
N TYR A 172 18.47 -7.17 -9.37
CA TYR A 172 17.23 -7.82 -8.94
C TYR A 172 16.18 -7.82 -10.03
N THR A 173 15.37 -8.89 -10.09
CA THR A 173 14.19 -8.94 -10.94
C THR A 173 13.01 -8.29 -10.23
N LEU A 174 12.40 -7.29 -10.85
CA LEU A 174 11.11 -6.76 -10.39
C LEU A 174 10.01 -7.80 -10.67
N GLN A 175 9.37 -8.31 -9.62
CA GLN A 175 8.20 -9.16 -9.76
C GLN A 175 6.95 -8.37 -9.43
N THR A 176 5.84 -8.67 -10.11
CA THR A 176 4.55 -8.14 -9.67
C THR A 176 4.07 -8.86 -8.41
N GLN A 177 3.21 -8.21 -7.62
CA GLN A 177 2.60 -8.83 -6.44
C GLN A 177 1.85 -10.11 -6.81
N GLU A 178 1.22 -10.13 -7.98
CA GLU A 178 0.51 -11.30 -8.48
C GLU A 178 1.48 -12.45 -8.76
N THR A 179 2.57 -12.19 -9.49
CA THR A 179 3.65 -13.16 -9.74
C THR A 179 4.25 -13.68 -8.44
N TYR A 180 4.45 -12.80 -7.44
CA TYR A 180 4.94 -13.21 -6.13
C TYR A 180 3.96 -14.12 -5.39
N LEU A 181 2.68 -13.76 -5.35
CA LEU A 181 1.66 -14.56 -4.68
C LEU A 181 1.49 -15.93 -5.35
N GLU A 182 1.62 -15.99 -6.67
CA GLU A 182 1.65 -17.26 -7.42
C GLU A 182 2.89 -18.10 -7.07
N ALA A 183 4.08 -17.49 -7.01
CA ALA A 183 5.31 -18.17 -6.60
C ALA A 183 5.22 -18.74 -5.17
N GLN A 184 4.67 -17.96 -4.23
CA GLN A 184 4.44 -18.44 -2.86
C GLN A 184 3.46 -19.61 -2.80
N LYS A 185 2.33 -19.54 -3.52
CA LYS A 185 1.36 -20.65 -3.58
C LYS A 185 1.98 -21.92 -4.15
N ALA A 186 2.94 -21.78 -5.07
CA ALA A 186 3.65 -22.90 -5.68
C ALA A 186 4.78 -23.48 -4.81
N GLY A 187 5.01 -22.96 -3.60
CA GLY A 187 6.10 -23.42 -2.72
C GLY A 187 7.50 -23.11 -3.28
N LYS A 188 7.60 -22.19 -4.26
CA LYS A 188 8.86 -21.79 -4.88
C LYS A 188 9.35 -20.52 -4.19
N GLN A 189 10.13 -20.66 -3.13
CA GLN A 189 10.98 -19.60 -2.59
C GLN A 189 12.36 -20.15 -2.26
#